data_AF-A0A9R0YPR4-F1
#
_entry.id   AF-A0A9R0YPR4-F1
#
_cell.length_a   1.000
_cell.length_b   1.000
_cell.length_c   1.000
_cell.angle_alpha   90.00
_cell.angle_beta   90.00
_cell.angle_gamma   90.00
#
_symmetry.space_group_name_H-M   'P 1'
#
loop_
_entity.id
_entity.type
_entity.pdbx_description
1 polymer ?
#
loop_
_entity_poly.entity_id
_entity_poly.type
_entity_poly.pdbx_seq_one_letter_code
_entity_poly.pdbx_strand_id
1 'polypeptide(L)'
;MAKDIEAAPQGGEFSTKDYSDPPPAPIVDFEELTKWSLYRAVIAEFVATLLFLYITVATVIGYKHQSDPTVNTTDAACSGVGILGIAWAFGGMIFVLVYCTAGVSGGHINPAVTFGLFLARKVSLIRALLYIIAQCLGAICGVGLVKGFQSSYYVRYGGGANELSAGYSKGTGLAAEIIGTFVLVYTVFSAELLSSTTLTWIFWVGPLIGAAIAAAYHQYVLRASAAKLGSYRSN
;
A
#
# COMPACT_ATOMS: atom_id res chain seq x y z
N MET A 1 38.07 49.20 -21.17
CA MET A 1 36.72 48.68 -20.85
C MET A 1 36.35 47.65 -21.91
N ALA A 2 36.07 46.42 -21.46
CA ALA A 2 35.44 45.27 -22.15
C ALA A 2 36.24 43.98 -21.80
N LYS A 3 36.05 43.44 -20.60
CA LYS A 3 35.11 42.36 -20.21
C LYS A 3 35.72 40.97 -20.46
N ASP A 4 36.44 40.48 -19.46
CA ASP A 4 36.82 39.08 -19.35
C ASP A 4 35.56 38.22 -19.16
N ILE A 5 35.34 37.29 -20.08
CA ILE A 5 34.36 36.22 -19.92
C ILE A 5 35.13 35.03 -19.36
N GLU A 6 35.08 34.87 -18.04
CA GLU A 6 35.53 33.65 -17.37
C GLU A 6 34.56 32.53 -17.75
N ALA A 7 35.06 31.57 -18.54
CA ALA A 7 34.37 30.32 -18.79
C ALA A 7 34.34 29.51 -17.49
N ALA A 8 33.14 29.29 -16.96
CA ALA A 8 32.91 28.37 -15.85
C ALA A 8 33.41 26.95 -16.20
N PRO A 9 34.06 26.22 -15.28
CA PRO A 9 34.36 24.83 -15.52
C PRO A 9 33.07 24.03 -15.55
N GLN A 10 32.85 23.38 -16.69
CA GLN A 10 31.87 22.32 -16.90
C GLN A 10 32.16 21.13 -15.98
N GLY A 11 31.11 20.41 -15.62
CA GLY A 11 31.23 19.00 -15.21
C GLY A 11 31.14 18.76 -13.72
N GLY A 12 29.97 19.02 -13.12
CA GLY A 12 29.56 18.21 -11.98
C GLY A 12 29.33 16.79 -12.48
N GLU A 13 30.36 15.94 -12.42
CA GLU A 13 30.20 14.50 -12.58
C GLU A 13 29.15 14.04 -11.57
N PHE A 14 27.95 13.72 -12.07
CA PHE A 14 27.07 12.80 -11.36
C PHE A 14 27.85 11.50 -11.24
N SER A 15 28.50 11.29 -10.10
CA SER A 15 29.06 10.00 -9.74
C SER A 15 27.91 9.00 -9.79
N THR A 16 27.80 8.28 -10.91
CA THR A 16 27.02 7.06 -11.03
C THR A 16 27.65 6.09 -10.04
N LYS A 17 27.16 6.10 -8.80
CA LYS A 17 27.38 4.97 -7.90
C LYS A 17 26.70 3.79 -8.58
N ASP A 18 27.47 3.02 -9.33
CA ASP A 18 27.03 1.76 -9.87
C ASP A 18 26.48 0.94 -8.70
N TYR A 19 25.19 0.61 -8.81
CA TYR A 19 24.52 -0.20 -7.81
C TYR A 19 25.26 -1.53 -7.73
N SER A 20 25.83 -1.81 -6.55
CA SER A 20 26.48 -3.08 -6.26
C SER A 20 25.49 -3.94 -5.49
N ASP A 21 25.10 -5.06 -6.08
CA ASP A 21 24.21 -6.01 -5.42
C ASP A 21 24.88 -6.57 -4.17
N PRO A 22 24.22 -6.55 -2.99
CA PRO A 22 24.69 -7.29 -1.84
C PRO A 22 24.71 -8.79 -2.17
N PRO A 23 25.61 -9.57 -1.53
CA PRO A 23 25.67 -11.01 -1.76
C PRO A 23 24.31 -11.66 -1.46
N PRO A 24 23.89 -12.67 -2.25
CA PRO A 24 22.61 -13.34 -2.05
C PRO A 24 22.47 -13.88 -0.63
N ALA A 25 21.29 -13.69 -0.03
CA ALA A 25 20.98 -14.24 1.28
C ALA A 25 21.12 -15.78 1.26
N PRO A 26 21.68 -16.38 2.34
CA PRO A 26 21.59 -17.82 2.54
C PRO A 26 20.13 -18.24 2.56
N ILE A 27 19.81 -19.35 1.88
CA ILE A 27 18.43 -19.86 1.85
C ILE A 27 17.98 -20.22 3.26
N VAL A 28 18.86 -20.83 4.04
CA VAL A 28 18.62 -21.18 5.44
C VAL A 28 19.77 -20.60 6.27
N ASP A 29 19.42 -19.70 7.20
CA ASP A 29 20.36 -19.09 8.16
C ASP A 29 19.78 -19.22 9.58
N PHE A 30 20.13 -20.30 10.28
CA PHE A 30 19.65 -20.54 11.65
C PHE A 30 20.28 -19.59 12.68
N GLU A 31 21.43 -18.99 12.38
CA GLU A 31 22.08 -18.04 13.30
C GLU A 31 21.24 -16.79 13.47
N GLU A 32 20.39 -16.47 12.48
CA GLU A 32 19.47 -15.35 12.53
C GLU A 32 18.48 -15.42 13.71
N LEU A 33 18.11 -16.63 14.14
CA LEU A 33 17.25 -16.84 15.31
C LEU A 33 17.87 -16.37 16.62
N THR A 34 19.20 -16.25 16.68
CA THR A 34 19.88 -15.74 17.88
C THR A 34 19.90 -14.21 17.94
N LYS A 35 19.57 -13.53 16.84
CA LYS A 35 19.74 -12.08 16.70
C LYS A 35 18.49 -11.35 17.20
N TRP A 36 18.68 -10.45 18.16
CA TRP A 36 17.62 -9.54 18.64
C TRP A 36 17.02 -8.65 17.55
N SER A 37 17.79 -8.32 16.52
CA SER A 37 17.31 -7.55 15.36
C SER A 37 16.22 -8.29 14.59
N LEU A 38 16.26 -9.63 14.52
CA LEU A 38 15.21 -10.44 13.89
C LEU A 38 13.88 -10.26 14.63
N TYR A 39 13.87 -10.46 15.96
CA TYR A 39 12.64 -10.34 16.75
C TYR A 39 12.06 -8.93 16.73
N ARG A 40 12.91 -7.90 16.79
CA ARG A 40 12.47 -6.50 16.62
C ARG A 40 11.79 -6.27 15.26
N ALA A 41 12.34 -6.85 14.21
CA ALA A 41 11.77 -6.76 12.87
C ALA A 41 10.44 -7.52 12.75
N VAL A 42 10.35 -8.73 13.32
CA VAL A 42 9.12 -9.53 13.36
C VAL A 42 7.99 -8.79 14.11
N ILE A 43 8.32 -8.15 15.23
CA ILE A 43 7.36 -7.32 15.98
C ILE A 43 6.93 -6.10 15.14
N ALA A 44 7.87 -5.47 14.43
CA ALA A 44 7.55 -4.34 13.56
C ALA A 44 6.57 -4.74 12.44
N GLU A 45 6.77 -5.88 11.78
CA GLU A 45 5.86 -6.43 10.78
C GLU A 45 4.46 -6.71 11.37
N PHE A 46 4.40 -7.36 12.54
CA PHE A 46 3.14 -7.59 13.25
C PHE A 46 2.38 -6.29 13.54
N VAL A 47 3.05 -5.30 14.16
CA VAL A 47 2.42 -4.03 14.54
C VAL A 47 2.02 -3.23 13.31
N ALA A 48 2.85 -3.19 12.28
CA ALA A 48 2.52 -2.49 11.04
C ALA A 48 1.30 -3.11 10.36
N THR A 49 1.24 -4.43 10.20
CA THR A 49 0.07 -5.08 9.60
C THR A 49 -1.19 -4.94 10.47
N LEU A 50 -1.05 -4.94 11.80
CA LEU A 50 -2.16 -4.63 12.71
C LEU A 50 -2.73 -3.24 12.45
N LEU A 51 -1.88 -2.21 12.44
CA LEU A 51 -2.31 -0.84 12.21
C LEU A 51 -2.87 -0.66 10.79
N PHE A 52 -2.26 -1.29 9.80
CA PHE A 52 -2.71 -1.28 8.41
C PHE A 52 -4.16 -1.78 8.30
N LEU A 53 -4.46 -2.97 8.82
CA LEU A 53 -5.78 -3.56 8.71
C LEU A 53 -6.80 -2.85 9.61
N TYR A 54 -6.40 -2.39 10.80
CA TYR A 54 -7.29 -1.63 11.68
C TYR A 54 -7.80 -0.36 10.99
N ILE A 55 -6.90 0.48 10.44
CA ILE A 55 -7.27 1.75 9.82
C ILE A 55 -8.06 1.54 8.52
N THR A 56 -7.61 0.64 7.66
CA THR A 56 -8.25 0.41 6.36
C THR A 56 -9.64 -0.21 6.51
N VAL A 57 -9.80 -1.23 7.35
CA VAL A 57 -11.11 -1.87 7.56
C VAL A 57 -12.07 -0.95 8.32
N ALA A 58 -11.59 -0.18 9.30
CA ALA A 58 -12.42 0.84 9.95
C ALA A 58 -12.91 1.91 8.95
N THR A 59 -12.05 2.32 8.02
CA THR A 59 -12.42 3.27 6.94
C THR A 59 -13.47 2.68 6.01
N VAL A 60 -13.33 1.41 5.60
CA VAL A 60 -14.30 0.71 4.74
C VAL A 60 -15.67 0.62 5.43
N ILE A 61 -15.70 0.22 6.71
CA ILE A 61 -16.95 0.08 7.46
C ILE A 61 -17.58 1.45 7.70
N GLY A 62 -16.78 2.46 8.06
CA GLY A 62 -17.24 3.83 8.25
C GLY A 62 -17.85 4.41 6.97
N TYR A 63 -17.21 4.18 5.82
CA TYR A 63 -17.76 4.57 4.51
C TYR A 63 -19.09 3.86 4.24
N LYS A 64 -19.14 2.53 4.35
CA LYS A 64 -20.36 1.76 4.08
C LYS A 64 -21.54 2.19 4.97
N HIS A 65 -21.27 2.50 6.23
CA HIS A 65 -22.27 3.03 7.14
C HIS A 65 -22.78 4.42 6.74
N GLN A 66 -21.87 5.35 6.42
CA GLN A 66 -22.23 6.69 5.97
C GLN A 66 -23.00 6.65 4.64
N SER A 67 -22.60 5.76 3.72
CA SER A 67 -23.23 5.64 2.41
C SER A 67 -24.53 4.84 2.37
N ASP A 68 -25.02 4.33 3.50
CA ASP A 68 -26.21 3.48 3.56
C ASP A 68 -27.51 4.31 3.41
N PRO A 69 -28.25 4.18 2.27
CA PRO A 69 -29.46 4.95 2.02
C PRO A 69 -30.65 4.51 2.89
N THR A 70 -30.55 3.35 3.55
CA THR A 70 -31.60 2.85 4.45
C THR A 70 -31.52 3.48 5.85
N VAL A 71 -30.37 4.08 6.18
CA VAL A 71 -30.11 4.71 7.48
C VAL A 71 -30.05 6.23 7.36
N ASN A 72 -29.50 6.74 6.25
CA ASN A 72 -29.27 8.18 6.06
C ASN A 72 -30.20 8.74 4.97
N THR A 73 -30.95 9.80 5.27
CA THR A 73 -32.12 10.25 4.48
C THR A 73 -31.83 11.37 3.46
N THR A 74 -30.62 11.93 3.41
CA THR A 74 -30.22 12.98 2.45
C THR A 74 -28.90 12.63 1.78
N ASP A 75 -28.90 12.44 0.46
CA ASP A 75 -27.72 12.21 -0.39
C ASP A 75 -26.69 11.17 0.12
N ALA A 76 -27.17 10.16 0.86
CA ALA A 76 -26.32 9.14 1.48
C ALA A 76 -25.37 8.47 0.49
N ALA A 77 -25.85 8.20 -0.74
CA ALA A 77 -25.08 7.57 -1.81
C ALA A 77 -23.79 8.32 -2.20
N CYS A 78 -23.70 9.63 -1.91
CA CYS A 78 -22.54 10.47 -2.20
C CYS A 78 -21.84 11.00 -0.94
N SER A 79 -22.27 10.55 0.24
CA SER A 79 -21.73 10.97 1.53
C SER A 79 -20.50 10.16 1.97
N GLY A 80 -19.74 10.71 2.92
CA GLY A 80 -18.53 10.08 3.46
C GLY A 80 -17.29 10.26 2.59
N VAL A 81 -16.29 9.39 2.79
CA VAL A 81 -14.98 9.50 2.14
C VAL A 81 -14.95 9.04 0.68
N GLY A 82 -16.01 8.38 0.21
CA GLY A 82 -16.07 7.78 -1.12
C GLY A 82 -15.15 6.57 -1.30
N ILE A 83 -15.31 5.84 -2.41
CA ILE A 83 -14.40 4.73 -2.76
C ILE A 83 -12.95 5.22 -2.95
N LEU A 84 -12.78 6.49 -3.36
CA LEU A 84 -11.49 7.15 -3.48
C LEU A 84 -10.80 7.31 -2.12
N GLY A 85 -11.55 7.67 -1.07
CA GLY A 85 -11.01 7.77 0.28
C GLY A 85 -10.58 6.41 0.85
N ILE A 86 -11.29 5.34 0.50
CA ILE A 86 -10.85 3.97 0.81
C ILE A 86 -9.52 3.68 0.11
N ALA A 87 -9.39 3.96 -1.19
CA ALA A 87 -8.13 3.76 -1.91
C ALA A 87 -6.96 4.54 -1.29
N TRP A 88 -7.21 5.78 -0.86
CA TRP A 88 -6.24 6.60 -0.11
C TRP A 88 -5.85 6.00 1.23
N ALA A 89 -6.80 5.40 1.97
CA ALA A 89 -6.48 4.75 3.24
C ALA A 89 -5.54 3.55 3.03
N PHE A 90 -5.80 2.71 2.02
CA PHE A 90 -4.92 1.58 1.70
C PHE A 90 -3.53 2.03 1.26
N GLY A 91 -3.44 2.88 0.23
CA GLY A 91 -2.15 3.35 -0.30
C GLY A 91 -1.37 4.21 0.70
N GLY A 92 -2.05 5.12 1.39
CA GLY A 92 -1.46 6.02 2.39
C GLY A 92 -0.94 5.27 3.61
N MET A 93 -1.66 4.26 4.10
CA MET A 93 -1.17 3.45 5.22
C MET A 93 0.04 2.60 4.84
N ILE A 94 0.06 1.98 3.66
CA ILE A 94 1.27 1.29 3.18
C ILE A 94 2.44 2.26 3.09
N PHE A 95 2.23 3.43 2.49
CA PHE A 95 3.25 4.47 2.39
C PHE A 95 3.85 4.86 3.76
N VAL A 96 3.01 5.19 4.74
CA VAL A 96 3.46 5.57 6.09
C VAL A 96 4.15 4.41 6.79
N LEU A 97 3.57 3.22 6.77
CA LEU A 97 4.08 2.07 7.52
C LEU A 97 5.38 1.54 6.93
N VAL A 98 5.49 1.47 5.61
CA VAL A 98 6.76 1.14 4.93
C VAL A 98 7.82 2.16 5.33
N TYR A 99 7.51 3.46 5.31
CA TYR A 99 8.48 4.48 5.73
C TYR A 99 8.93 4.28 7.18
N CYS A 100 8.00 4.01 8.10
CA CYS A 100 8.32 3.77 9.51
C CYS A 100 9.11 2.48 9.76
N THR A 101 8.92 1.44 8.94
CA THR A 101 9.47 0.10 9.18
C THR A 101 10.60 -0.30 8.23
N ALA A 102 10.86 0.45 7.17
CA ALA A 102 11.92 0.16 6.19
C ALA A 102 13.29 -0.02 6.86
N GLY A 103 13.66 0.87 7.80
CA GLY A 103 14.93 0.78 8.53
C GLY A 103 14.99 -0.29 9.63
N VAL A 104 13.88 -0.99 9.89
CA VAL A 104 13.77 -1.98 10.98
C VAL A 104 13.55 -3.39 10.44
N SER A 105 12.49 -3.58 9.64
CA SER A 105 12.11 -4.88 9.08
C SER A 105 12.32 -5.01 7.57
N GLY A 106 12.54 -3.89 6.87
CA GLY A 106 12.45 -3.81 5.41
C GLY A 106 11.07 -3.37 4.91
N GLY A 107 10.08 -3.25 5.81
CA GLY A 107 8.75 -2.74 5.50
C GLY A 107 7.98 -3.60 4.50
N HIS A 108 7.89 -4.91 4.74
CA HIS A 108 7.21 -5.80 3.81
C HIS A 108 5.70 -5.69 3.93
N ILE A 109 5.16 -5.84 5.15
CA ILE A 109 3.74 -5.70 5.57
C ILE A 109 2.78 -6.66 4.84
N ASN A 110 3.29 -7.42 3.88
CA ASN A 110 2.56 -8.24 2.93
C ASN A 110 3.30 -9.59 2.69
N PRO A 111 2.59 -10.72 2.83
CA PRO A 111 3.15 -12.04 2.57
C PRO A 111 3.69 -12.24 1.14
N ALA A 112 3.02 -11.70 0.12
CA ALA A 112 3.44 -11.81 -1.28
C ALA A 112 4.74 -11.03 -1.55
N VAL A 113 4.90 -9.87 -0.93
CA VAL A 113 6.15 -9.08 -1.00
C VAL A 113 7.28 -9.85 -0.34
N THR A 114 7.04 -10.36 0.87
CA THR A 114 8.03 -11.18 1.61
C THR A 114 8.45 -12.41 0.81
N PHE A 115 7.48 -13.10 0.20
CA PHE A 115 7.74 -14.27 -0.62
C PHE A 115 8.50 -13.92 -1.92
N GLY A 116 8.16 -12.81 -2.59
CA GLY A 116 8.90 -12.32 -3.74
C GLY A 116 10.37 -12.07 -3.41
N LEU A 117 10.64 -11.34 -2.33
CA LEU A 117 12.00 -11.05 -1.86
C LEU A 117 12.78 -12.30 -1.43
N PHE A 118 12.08 -13.30 -0.87
CA PHE A 118 12.66 -14.61 -0.61
C PHE A 118 13.08 -15.32 -1.92
N LEU A 119 12.23 -15.34 -2.95
CA LEU A 119 12.56 -15.95 -4.24
C LEU A 119 13.74 -15.25 -4.93
N ALA A 120 13.87 -13.93 -4.76
CA ALA A 120 15.02 -13.16 -5.25
C ALA A 120 16.28 -13.29 -4.38
N ARG A 121 16.25 -14.13 -3.34
CA ARG A 121 17.36 -14.33 -2.38
C ARG A 121 17.80 -13.03 -1.69
N LYS A 122 16.86 -12.12 -1.46
CA LYS A 122 17.07 -10.90 -0.65
C LYS A 122 16.73 -11.15 0.83
N VAL A 123 15.99 -12.22 1.13
CA VAL A 123 15.50 -12.59 2.47
C VAL A 123 15.72 -14.09 2.71
N SER A 124 16.10 -14.48 3.93
CA SER A 124 16.25 -15.89 4.32
C SER A 124 14.90 -16.59 4.47
N LEU A 125 14.84 -17.92 4.33
CA LEU A 125 13.60 -18.69 4.51
C LEU A 125 12.99 -18.50 5.91
N ILE A 126 13.84 -18.50 6.94
CA ILE A 126 13.39 -18.40 8.35
C ILE A 126 12.76 -17.03 8.59
N ARG A 127 13.42 -15.95 8.15
CA ARG A 127 12.85 -14.60 8.25
C ARG A 127 11.54 -14.49 7.47
N ALA A 128 11.48 -15.02 6.25
CA ALA A 128 10.28 -14.98 5.43
C ALA A 128 9.08 -15.67 6.11
N LEU A 129 9.28 -16.86 6.67
CA LEU A 129 8.22 -17.58 7.39
C LEU A 129 7.75 -16.83 8.64
N LEU A 130 8.69 -16.31 9.44
CA LEU A 130 8.35 -15.54 10.64
C LEU A 130 7.59 -14.26 10.30
N TYR A 131 7.95 -13.58 9.22
CA TYR A 131 7.25 -12.39 8.74
C TYR A 131 5.84 -12.72 8.28
N ILE A 132 5.65 -13.78 7.48
CA ILE A 132 4.32 -14.20 7.01
C ILE A 132 3.40 -14.52 8.20
N ILE A 133 3.91 -15.24 9.20
CA ILE A 133 3.15 -15.53 10.42
C ILE A 133 2.81 -14.24 11.16
N ALA A 134 3.78 -13.35 11.37
CA ALA A 134 3.58 -12.07 12.06
C ALA A 134 2.57 -11.17 11.34
N GLN A 135 2.66 -11.06 10.01
CA GLN A 135 1.73 -10.28 9.18
C GLN A 135 0.32 -10.85 9.29
N CYS A 136 0.14 -12.16 9.16
CA CYS A 136 -1.17 -12.80 9.30
C CYS A 136 -1.77 -12.60 10.71
N LEU A 137 -0.97 -12.75 11.76
CA LEU A 137 -1.43 -12.50 13.14
C LEU A 137 -1.77 -11.02 13.35
N GLY A 138 -0.94 -10.10 12.84
CA GLY A 138 -1.18 -8.67 12.90
C GLY A 138 -2.49 -8.30 12.22
N ALA A 139 -2.74 -8.82 11.01
CA ALA A 139 -3.99 -8.63 10.28
C ALA A 139 -5.21 -9.11 11.08
N ILE A 140 -5.15 -10.31 11.66
CA ILE A 140 -6.23 -10.86 12.50
C ILE A 140 -6.49 -9.94 13.71
N CYS A 141 -5.45 -9.49 14.40
CA CYS A 141 -5.58 -8.58 15.53
C CYS A 141 -6.17 -7.22 15.11
N GLY A 142 -5.69 -6.64 14.01
CA GLY A 142 -6.16 -5.36 13.49
C GLY A 142 -7.65 -5.38 13.15
N VAL A 143 -8.09 -6.38 12.38
CA VAL A 143 -9.51 -6.56 12.04
C VAL A 143 -10.34 -6.92 13.27
N GLY A 144 -9.78 -7.73 14.18
CA GLY A 144 -10.40 -8.09 15.45
C GLY A 144 -10.72 -6.88 16.32
N LEU A 145 -9.82 -5.90 16.39
CA LEU A 145 -10.06 -4.63 17.09
C LEU A 145 -11.23 -3.85 16.47
N VAL A 146 -11.31 -3.79 15.14
CA VAL A 146 -12.43 -3.12 14.46
C VAL A 146 -13.77 -3.79 14.80
N LYS A 147 -13.82 -5.13 14.74
CA LYS A 147 -15.01 -5.89 15.15
C LYS A 147 -15.35 -5.69 16.63
N GLY A 148 -14.34 -5.55 17.49
CA GLY A 148 -14.51 -5.30 18.93
C GLY A 148 -15.17 -3.95 19.21
N PHE A 149 -14.76 -2.88 18.51
CA PHE A 149 -15.31 -1.53 18.72
C PHE A 149 -16.66 -1.30 18.06
N GLN A 150 -16.93 -1.91 16.90
CA GLN A 150 -18.14 -1.65 16.12
C GLN A 150 -18.77 -2.93 15.57
N SER A 151 -19.05 -3.89 16.46
CA SER A 151 -19.50 -5.25 16.09
C SER A 151 -20.76 -5.28 15.21
N SER A 152 -21.79 -4.49 15.55
CA SER A 152 -23.05 -4.44 14.78
C SER A 152 -22.84 -3.92 13.36
N TYR A 153 -22.07 -2.85 13.21
CA TYR A 153 -21.72 -2.28 11.91
C TYR A 153 -20.80 -3.20 11.11
N TYR A 154 -19.80 -3.80 11.77
CA TYR A 154 -18.87 -4.74 11.16
C TYR A 154 -19.60 -5.91 10.49
N VAL A 155 -20.51 -6.57 11.23
CA VAL A 155 -21.27 -7.72 10.71
C VAL A 155 -22.20 -7.29 9.58
N ARG A 156 -22.91 -6.17 9.75
CA ARG A 156 -23.86 -5.67 8.73
C ARG A 156 -23.18 -5.28 7.41
N TYR A 157 -21.98 -4.71 7.46
CA TYR A 157 -21.32 -4.15 6.29
C TYR A 157 -20.21 -5.05 5.69
N GLY A 158 -20.22 -6.35 6.03
CA GLY A 158 -19.35 -7.37 5.44
C GLY A 158 -17.90 -7.37 5.95
N GLY A 159 -17.61 -6.67 7.05
CA GLY A 159 -16.34 -6.76 7.77
C GLY A 159 -15.08 -6.36 7.02
N GLY A 160 -15.19 -5.72 5.85
CA GLY A 160 -14.04 -5.42 4.99
C GLY A 160 -13.41 -6.66 4.35
N ALA A 161 -14.15 -7.76 4.22
CA ALA A 161 -13.66 -8.97 3.57
C ALA A 161 -13.54 -8.79 2.05
N ASN A 162 -12.52 -9.43 1.47
CA ASN A 162 -12.34 -9.49 0.02
C ASN A 162 -13.28 -10.54 -0.56
N GLU A 163 -14.20 -10.11 -1.41
CA GLU A 163 -15.19 -10.98 -2.07
C GLU A 163 -15.27 -10.65 -3.56
N LEU A 164 -15.61 -11.65 -4.37
CA LEU A 164 -15.84 -11.45 -5.78
C LEU A 164 -17.20 -10.77 -5.99
N SER A 165 -17.20 -9.60 -6.62
CA SER A 165 -18.44 -8.90 -6.93
C SER A 165 -19.34 -9.73 -7.86
N ALA A 166 -20.65 -9.65 -7.63
CA ALA A 166 -21.64 -10.35 -8.45
C ALA A 166 -21.50 -9.96 -9.93
N GLY A 167 -21.62 -10.94 -10.82
CA GLY A 167 -21.47 -10.75 -12.27
C GLY A 167 -20.06 -10.99 -12.82
N TYR A 168 -19.06 -11.19 -11.95
CA TYR A 168 -17.71 -11.57 -12.39
C TYR A 168 -17.44 -13.07 -12.21
N SER A 169 -16.66 -13.64 -13.13
CA SER A 169 -16.20 -15.03 -13.01
C SER A 169 -15.03 -15.15 -12.04
N LYS A 170 -14.86 -16.33 -11.43
CA LYS A 170 -13.70 -16.63 -10.57
C LYS A 170 -12.37 -16.43 -11.30
N GLY A 171 -12.32 -16.75 -12.60
CA GLY A 171 -11.13 -16.54 -13.43
C GLY A 171 -10.78 -15.06 -13.59
N THR A 172 -11.79 -14.20 -13.73
CA THR A 172 -11.60 -12.73 -13.81
C THR A 172 -11.05 -12.18 -12.49
N GLY A 173 -11.62 -12.59 -11.35
CA GLY A 173 -11.12 -12.19 -10.04
C GLY A 173 -9.68 -12.63 -9.80
N LEU A 174 -9.35 -13.87 -10.13
CA LEU A 174 -8.00 -14.41 -10.00
C LEU A 174 -6.99 -13.64 -10.87
N ALA A 175 -7.34 -13.35 -12.12
CA ALA A 175 -6.47 -12.59 -13.01
C ALA A 175 -6.21 -11.17 -12.48
N ALA A 176 -7.23 -10.51 -11.93
CA ALA A 176 -7.10 -9.19 -11.32
C ALA A 176 -6.12 -9.20 -10.13
N GLU A 177 -6.24 -10.18 -9.23
CA GLU A 177 -5.34 -10.34 -8.08
C GLU A 177 -3.90 -10.62 -8.49
N ILE A 178 -3.68 -11.47 -9.51
CA ILE A 178 -2.34 -11.79 -10.03
C ILE A 178 -1.68 -10.53 -10.60
N ILE A 179 -2.39 -9.79 -11.46
CA ILE A 179 -1.86 -8.58 -12.09
C ILE A 179 -1.61 -7.49 -11.04
N GLY A 180 -2.55 -7.28 -10.11
CA GLY A 180 -2.40 -6.29 -9.03
C GLY A 180 -1.20 -6.61 -8.13
N THR A 181 -1.04 -7.87 -7.73
CA THR A 181 0.10 -8.30 -6.92
C THR A 181 1.41 -8.20 -7.70
N PHE A 182 1.42 -8.53 -8.99
CA PHE A 182 2.59 -8.36 -9.85
C PHE A 182 3.05 -6.90 -9.88
N VAL A 183 2.13 -5.95 -10.10
CA VAL A 183 2.47 -4.51 -10.11
C VAL A 183 3.04 -4.08 -8.75
N LEU A 184 2.45 -4.53 -7.65
CA LEU A 184 2.96 -4.23 -6.31
C LEU A 184 4.38 -4.76 -6.10
N VAL A 185 4.60 -6.06 -6.35
CA VAL A 185 5.90 -6.71 -6.11
C VAL A 185 6.97 -6.18 -7.08
N TYR A 186 6.63 -5.95 -8.34
CA TYR A 186 7.51 -5.29 -9.31
C TYR A 186 7.94 -3.90 -8.84
N THR A 187 7.01 -3.13 -8.27
CA THR A 187 7.30 -1.80 -7.73
C THR A 187 8.27 -1.89 -6.55
N VAL A 188 8.11 -2.88 -5.66
CA VAL A 188 9.03 -3.11 -4.54
C VAL A 188 10.44 -3.46 -5.05
N PHE A 189 10.56 -4.40 -5.99
CA PHE A 189 11.85 -4.74 -6.58
C PHE A 189 12.53 -3.56 -7.26
N SER A 190 11.74 -2.76 -7.99
CA SER A 190 12.27 -1.55 -8.61
C SER A 190 12.78 -0.58 -7.54
N ALA A 191 12.01 -0.36 -6.47
CA ALA A 191 12.39 0.51 -5.36
C ALA A 191 13.71 0.09 -4.69
N GLU A 192 13.98 -1.21 -4.53
CA GLU A 192 15.25 -1.68 -3.95
C GLU A 192 16.49 -1.31 -4.79
N LEU A 193 16.35 -1.19 -6.10
CA LEU A 193 17.44 -0.86 -7.02
C LEU A 193 17.77 0.64 -7.04
N LEU A 194 16.89 1.49 -6.52
CA LEU A 194 17.08 2.94 -6.53
C LEU A 194 17.92 3.40 -5.33
N SER A 195 18.81 4.35 -5.56
CA SER A 195 19.58 5.00 -4.48
C SER A 195 18.66 5.71 -3.48
N SER A 196 19.05 5.71 -2.20
CA SER A 196 18.26 6.27 -1.09
C SER A 196 17.76 7.70 -1.34
N THR A 197 18.53 8.56 -2.00
CA THR A 197 18.13 9.92 -2.37
C THR A 197 17.06 9.96 -3.47
N THR A 198 17.15 9.07 -4.46
CA THR A 198 16.15 8.98 -5.55
C THR A 198 14.83 8.39 -5.04
N LEU A 199 14.94 7.44 -4.10
CA LEU A 199 13.80 6.81 -3.45
C LEU A 199 12.91 7.83 -2.74
N THR A 200 13.49 8.78 -2.01
CA THR A 200 12.72 9.80 -1.29
C THR A 200 11.94 10.71 -2.24
N TRP A 201 12.47 11.06 -3.42
CA TRP A 201 11.72 11.92 -4.35
C TRP A 201 10.63 11.14 -5.09
N ILE A 202 10.94 9.95 -5.60
CA ILE A 202 9.96 9.15 -6.37
C ILE A 202 8.85 8.62 -5.46
N PHE A 203 9.17 8.17 -4.25
CA PHE A 203 8.20 7.56 -3.35
C PHE A 203 7.29 8.59 -2.65
N TRP A 204 7.75 9.84 -2.50
CA TRP A 204 6.94 10.91 -1.91
C TRP A 204 6.18 11.71 -2.97
N VAL A 205 6.83 12.05 -4.09
CA VAL A 205 6.22 12.93 -5.10
C VAL A 205 5.37 12.15 -6.08
N GLY A 206 5.82 10.97 -6.53
CA GLY A 206 5.14 10.17 -7.55
C GLY A 206 3.74 9.71 -7.13
N PRO A 207 3.61 8.93 -6.03
CA PRO A 207 2.32 8.47 -5.53
C PRO A 207 1.37 9.61 -5.16
N LEU A 208 1.86 10.69 -4.52
CA LEU A 208 1.02 11.81 -4.13
C LEU A 208 0.50 12.60 -5.34
N ILE A 209 1.36 12.85 -6.34
CA ILE A 209 0.93 13.50 -7.60
C ILE A 209 -0.01 12.57 -8.37
N GLY A 210 0.32 11.29 -8.51
CA GLY A 210 -0.51 10.31 -9.21
C GLY A 210 -1.89 10.18 -8.57
N ALA A 211 -1.95 10.08 -7.25
CA ALA A 211 -3.20 10.02 -6.51
C ALA A 211 -3.96 11.36 -6.54
N ALA A 212 -3.28 12.51 -6.53
CA ALA A 212 -3.90 13.82 -6.73
C ALA A 212 -4.51 13.98 -8.13
N ILE A 213 -3.82 13.54 -9.18
CA ILE A 213 -4.32 13.54 -10.56
C ILE A 213 -5.52 12.60 -10.69
N ALA A 214 -5.43 11.38 -10.14
CA ALA A 214 -6.53 10.42 -10.14
C ALA A 214 -7.75 10.96 -9.38
N ALA A 215 -7.53 11.61 -8.23
CA ALA A 215 -8.57 12.26 -7.46
C ALA A 215 -9.22 13.41 -8.24
N ALA A 216 -8.43 14.27 -8.88
CA ALA A 216 -8.92 15.35 -9.72
C ALA A 216 -9.72 14.82 -10.92
N TYR A 217 -9.22 13.78 -11.61
CA TYR A 217 -9.95 13.14 -12.71
C TYR A 217 -11.30 12.58 -12.25
N HIS A 218 -11.32 11.89 -11.12
CA HIS A 218 -12.56 11.35 -10.56
C HIS A 218 -13.56 12.47 -10.16
N GLN A 219 -13.09 13.52 -9.50
CA GLN A 219 -13.91 14.65 -9.02
C GLN A 219 -14.47 15.48 -10.19
N TYR A 220 -13.63 15.84 -11.16
CA TYR A 220 -13.98 16.80 -12.20
C TYR A 220 -14.51 16.17 -13.49
N VAL A 221 -14.11 14.94 -13.82
CA VAL A 221 -14.50 14.30 -15.09
C VAL A 221 -15.60 13.25 -14.85
N LEU A 222 -15.35 12.27 -13.98
CA LEU A 222 -16.30 11.17 -13.77
C LEU A 222 -17.56 11.61 -13.03
N ARG A 223 -17.42 12.39 -11.95
CA ARG A 223 -18.57 12.93 -11.21
C ARG A 223 -19.40 13.92 -12.04
N ALA A 224 -18.74 14.80 -12.80
CA ALA A 224 -19.43 15.75 -13.67
C ALA A 224 -20.19 15.04 -14.81
N SER A 225 -19.61 13.98 -15.38
CA SER A 225 -20.25 13.18 -16.43
C SER A 225 -21.44 12.38 -15.90
N ALA A 226 -21.35 11.83 -14.69
CA ALA A 226 -22.46 11.13 -14.03
C ALA A 226 -23.62 12.08 -13.68
N ALA A 227 -23.34 13.29 -13.22
CA ALA A 227 -24.36 14.31 -12.98
C ALA A 227 -25.07 14.75 -14.27
N LYS A 228 -24.32 14.91 -15.37
CA LYS A 228 -24.89 15.19 -16.70
C LYS A 228 -25.77 14.06 -17.19
N LEU A 229 -25.33 12.80 -17.09
CA LEU A 229 -26.10 11.63 -17.55
C LEU A 229 -27.39 11.42 -16.73
N GLY A 230 -27.36 11.67 -15.42
CA GLY A 230 -28.55 11.60 -14.57
C GLY A 230 -29.63 12.60 -14.97
N SER A 231 -29.23 13.81 -15.39
CA SER A 231 -30.15 14.85 -15.87
C SER A 231 -30.81 14.53 -17.22
N TYR A 232 -30.25 13.65 -18.04
CA TYR A 232 -30.87 13.20 -19.31
C TYR A 232 -31.83 12.03 -19.12
N ARG A 233 -31.77 11.32 -17.98
CA ARG A 233 -32.61 10.15 -17.69
C ARG A 233 -33.87 10.50 -16.88
N SER A 234 -33.96 11.73 -16.37
CA SER A 234 -35.07 12.25 -15.57
C SER A 234 -36.05 13.15 -16.34
N ASN A 235 -35.91 13.26 -17.67
CA ASN A 235 -36.87 13.90 -18.58
C ASN A 235 -37.41 12.85 -19.55
#